data_AF-A0A920T708-F1
#
_entry.id   AF-A0A920T708-F1
#
_cell.length_a   1.000
_cell.length_b   1.000
_cell.length_c   1.000
_cell.angle_alpha   90.00
_cell.angle_beta   90.00
_cell.angle_gamma   90.00
#
_symmetry.space_group_name_H-M   'P 1'
#
loop_
_entity.id
_entity.type
_entity.pdbx_description
1 polymer ?
#
loop_
_entity_poly.entity_id
_entity_poly.type
_entity_poly.pdbx_seq_one_letter_code
_entity_poly.pdbx_strand_id
1 'polypeptide(L)'
;MAPKQVSILPVSDKYNAYADQVCSELKKQGVRAEVDNRSEKIGAKIRDAELQKINIMLIVGEKEVDGKVVTVRRRFVKEQETLSLDKFSNGIRKEINERSVTN
;
A
#
# COMPACT_ATOMS: atom_id res chain seq x y z
N MET A 1 -11.25 -13.81 10.15
CA MET A 1 -9.85 -13.47 9.83
C MET A 1 -9.89 -12.21 8.97
N ALA A 2 -9.40 -11.06 9.47
CA ALA A 2 -9.52 -9.79 8.74
C ALA A 2 -8.70 -9.84 7.44
N PRO A 3 -9.30 -9.45 6.29
CA PRO A 3 -8.68 -9.56 4.98
C PRO A 3 -7.51 -8.57 4.83
N LYS A 4 -6.65 -8.83 3.84
CA LYS A 4 -5.42 -8.10 3.49
C LYS A 4 -5.50 -6.60 3.85
N GLN A 5 -4.64 -6.15 4.76
CA GLN A 5 -4.72 -4.78 5.31
C GLN A 5 -4.14 -3.74 4.34
N VAL A 6 -3.08 -4.12 3.61
CA VAL A 6 -2.37 -3.24 2.68
C VAL A 6 -2.14 -3.97 1.35
N SER A 7 -2.44 -3.31 0.23
CA SER A 7 -2.08 -3.79 -1.11
C SER A 7 -1.14 -2.79 -1.79
N ILE A 8 -0.07 -3.28 -2.39
CA ILE A 8 0.93 -2.47 -3.08
C ILE A 8 0.70 -2.62 -4.58
N LEU A 9 0.41 -1.51 -5.23
CA LEU A 9 -0.03 -1.41 -6.61
C LEU A 9 1.06 -0.71 -7.44
N PRO A 10 2.02 -1.46 -8.01
CA PRO A 10 2.97 -0.92 -8.97
C PRO A 10 2.24 -0.46 -10.24
N VAL A 11 2.57 0.74 -10.72
CA VAL A 11 1.99 1.33 -11.94
C VAL A 11 2.45 0.59 -13.20
N SER A 12 3.61 -0.07 -13.15
CA SER A 12 4.20 -0.86 -14.22
C SER A 12 5.11 -1.93 -13.63
N ASP A 13 5.34 -3.01 -14.37
CA ASP A 13 6.20 -4.12 -13.97
C ASP A 13 7.64 -3.69 -13.67
N LYS A 14 8.07 -2.56 -14.27
CA LYS A 14 9.37 -1.91 -13.98
C LYS A 14 9.56 -1.58 -12.51
N TYR A 15 8.48 -1.34 -11.77
CA TYR A 15 8.51 -0.93 -10.37
C TYR A 15 8.20 -2.07 -9.40
N ASN A 16 8.02 -3.31 -9.91
CA ASN A 16 7.74 -4.48 -9.08
C ASN A 16 8.86 -4.72 -8.05
N ALA A 17 10.13 -4.52 -8.43
CA ALA A 17 11.25 -4.69 -7.51
C ALA A 17 11.17 -3.76 -6.29
N TYR A 18 10.79 -2.50 -6.49
CA TYR A 18 10.59 -1.58 -5.37
C TYR A 18 9.31 -1.92 -4.59
N ALA A 19 8.23 -2.32 -5.26
CA ALA A 19 7.02 -2.79 -4.58
C ALA A 19 7.29 -4.00 -3.66
N ASP A 20 8.13 -4.94 -4.10
CA ASP A 20 8.57 -6.08 -3.29
C ASP A 20 9.43 -5.66 -2.10
N GLN A 21 10.31 -4.67 -2.27
CA GLN A 21 11.08 -4.08 -1.16
C GLN A 21 10.15 -3.45 -0.11
N VAL A 22 9.18 -2.63 -0.54
CA VAL A 22 8.17 -2.03 0.33
C VAL A 22 7.38 -3.12 1.07
N CYS A 23 6.95 -4.17 0.36
CA CYS A 23 6.24 -5.30 0.93
C CYS A 23 7.05 -6.01 2.01
N SER A 24 8.32 -6.29 1.73
CA SER A 24 9.24 -6.94 2.67
C SER A 24 9.41 -6.09 3.93
N GLU A 25 9.60 -4.78 3.77
CA GLU A 25 9.78 -3.86 4.90
C GLU A 25 8.52 -3.79 5.79
N LEU A 26 7.34 -3.73 5.18
CA LEU A 26 6.08 -3.78 5.91
C LEU A 26 5.89 -5.12 6.64
N LYS A 27 6.23 -6.24 6.00
CA LYS A 27 6.15 -7.58 6.62
C LYS A 27 7.10 -7.73 7.81
N LYS A 28 8.32 -7.17 7.75
CA LYS A 28 9.25 -7.14 8.89
C LYS A 28 8.67 -6.40 10.10
N GLN A 29 7.86 -5.36 9.85
CA GLN A 29 7.14 -4.61 10.89
C GLN A 29 5.86 -5.31 11.38
N GLY A 30 5.56 -6.52 10.90
CA GLY A 30 4.36 -7.28 11.24
C GLY A 30 3.09 -6.85 10.50
N VAL A 31 3.22 -6.01 9.47
CA VAL A 31 2.10 -5.52 8.65
C VAL A 31 1.79 -6.53 7.54
N ARG A 32 0.51 -6.87 7.39
CA ARG A 32 0.05 -7.76 6.30
C ARG A 32 -0.10 -6.96 5.01
N ALA A 33 0.96 -7.00 4.19
CA ALA A 33 1.01 -6.39 2.87
C ALA A 33 1.17 -7.44 1.76
N GLU A 34 0.63 -7.15 0.58
CA GLU A 34 0.77 -7.96 -0.64
C GLU A 34 1.01 -7.06 -1.85
N VAL A 35 1.74 -7.55 -2.85
CA VAL A 35 2.03 -6.83 -4.09
C VAL A 35 1.11 -7.33 -5.20
N ASP A 36 0.41 -6.42 -5.86
CA ASP A 36 -0.35 -6.69 -7.06
C ASP A 36 0.51 -6.43 -8.31
N ASN A 37 1.31 -7.44 -8.66
CA ASN A 37 2.25 -7.42 -9.78
C ASN A 37 1.60 -7.70 -11.15
N ARG A 38 0.26 -7.71 -11.25
CA ARG A 38 -0.43 -7.91 -12.54
C ARG A 38 -0.09 -6.78 -13.52
N SER A 39 0.11 -7.08 -14.79
CA SER A 39 0.34 -6.07 -15.84
C SER A 39 -0.97 -5.39 -16.29
N GLU A 40 -1.76 -4.87 -15.36
CA GLU A 40 -3.02 -4.16 -15.62
C GLU A 40 -2.89 -2.66 -15.35
N LYS A 41 -3.83 -1.87 -15.89
CA LYS A 41 -3.93 -0.44 -15.59
C LYS A 41 -4.11 -0.24 -14.09
N ILE A 42 -3.43 0.76 -13.52
CA ILE A 42 -3.52 1.08 -12.08
C ILE A 42 -4.97 1.27 -11.60
N GLY A 43 -5.84 1.85 -12.42
CA GLY A 43 -7.27 2.00 -12.10
C GLY A 43 -8.02 0.68 -11.94
N ALA A 44 -7.66 -0.35 -12.71
CA ALA A 44 -8.24 -1.70 -12.56
C ALA A 44 -7.78 -2.34 -11.24
N LYS A 45 -6.49 -2.23 -10.92
CA LYS A 45 -5.93 -2.71 -9.65
C LYS A 45 -6.57 -2.03 -8.44
N ILE A 46 -6.74 -0.71 -8.48
CA ILE A 46 -7.42 0.05 -7.41
C ILE A 46 -8.85 -0.45 -7.24
N ARG A 47 -9.59 -0.61 -8.34
CA ARG A 47 -10.98 -1.09 -8.28
C ARG A 47 -11.05 -2.51 -7.70
N ASP A 48 -10.14 -3.40 -8.07
CA ASP A 48 -10.11 -4.76 -7.54
C ASP A 48 -9.73 -4.78 -6.04
N ALA A 49 -8.76 -3.96 -5.63
CA ALA A 49 -8.41 -3.80 -4.22
C ALA A 49 -9.60 -3.25 -3.39
N GLU A 50 -10.37 -2.30 -3.94
CA GLU A 50 -11.59 -1.80 -3.31
C GLU A 50 -12.69 -2.89 -3.22
N LEU A 51 -12.83 -3.74 -4.23
CA LEU A 51 -13.76 -4.89 -4.24
C LEU A 51 -13.36 -5.96 -3.21
N GLN A 52 -12.05 -6.21 -3.07
CA GLN A 52 -11.48 -7.09 -2.05
C GLN A 52 -11.54 -6.49 -0.64
N LYS A 53 -12.14 -5.30 -0.48
CA LYS A 53 -12.27 -4.57 0.79
C LYS A 53 -10.92 -4.27 1.43
N ILE A 54 -9.90 -4.02 0.62
CA ILE A 54 -8.59 -3.58 1.09
C ILE A 54 -8.71 -2.12 1.54
N ASN A 55 -8.34 -1.85 2.79
CA ASN A 55 -8.51 -0.53 3.38
C ASN A 55 -7.44 0.47 2.92
N ILE A 56 -6.24 -0.04 2.61
CA ILE A 56 -5.04 0.76 2.35
C ILE A 56 -4.34 0.24 1.10
N MET A 57 -4.11 1.13 0.15
CA MET A 57 -3.45 0.86 -1.12
C MET A 57 -2.20 1.74 -1.22
N LEU A 58 -1.07 1.14 -1.56
CA LEU A 58 0.20 1.83 -1.77
C LEU A 58 0.52 1.83 -3.25
N ILE A 59 0.47 2.99 -3.87
CA ILE A 59 0.79 3.15 -5.28
C ILE A 59 2.28 3.43 -5.41
N VAL A 60 2.92 2.72 -6.33
CA VAL A 60 4.34 2.88 -6.63
C VAL A 60 4.52 3.08 -8.13
N GLY A 61 5.03 4.24 -8.52
CA GLY A 61 5.49 4.53 -9.87
C GLY A 61 6.93 5.04 -9.89
N GLU A 62 7.30 5.67 -11.00
CA GLU A 62 8.63 6.25 -11.23
C GLU A 62 9.03 7.24 -10.13
N LYS A 63 8.14 8.19 -9.83
CA LYS A 63 8.35 9.23 -8.84
C LYS A 63 8.55 8.66 -7.44
N GLU A 64 7.82 7.60 -7.12
CA GLU A 64 7.94 6.90 -5.84
C GLU A 64 9.25 6.16 -5.69
N VAL A 65 9.72 5.51 -6.75
CA VAL A 65 11.02 4.82 -6.77
C VAL A 65 12.16 5.82 -6.62
N ASP A 66 12.16 6.90 -7.40
CA ASP A 66 13.21 7.93 -7.35
C ASP A 66 13.25 8.66 -6.00
N GLY A 67 12.07 8.94 -5.44
CA GLY A 67 11.94 9.62 -4.16
C GLY A 67 12.09 8.73 -2.93
N LYS A 68 12.16 7.40 -3.10
CA LYS A 68 12.00 6.42 -2.01
C LYS A 68 10.76 6.71 -1.14
N VAL A 69 9.68 7.09 -1.81
CA VAL A 69 8.38 7.39 -1.22
C VAL A 69 7.35 6.36 -1.65
N VAL A 70 6.17 6.41 -1.05
CA VAL A 70 4.99 5.64 -1.42
C VAL A 70 3.78 6.55 -1.38
N THR A 71 2.89 6.40 -2.35
CA THR A 71 1.63 7.15 -2.37
C THR A 71 0.53 6.30 -1.73
N VAL A 72 0.03 6.75 -0.59
CA VAL A 72 -0.98 6.07 0.22
C VAL A 72 -2.36 6.51 -0.21
N ARG A 73 -3.22 5.55 -0.53
CA ARG A 73 -4.63 5.75 -0.82
C ARG A 73 -5.47 4.90 0.12
N ARG A 74 -6.43 5.51 0.81
CA ARG A 74 -7.35 4.79 1.71
C ARG A 74 -8.73 4.69 1.07
N ARG A 75 -9.40 3.55 1.21
CA ARG A 75 -10.69 3.26 0.53
C ARG A 75 -11.80 4.32 0.78
N PHE A 76 -11.81 4.95 1.95
CA PHE A 76 -12.82 5.94 2.35
C PHE A 76 -12.33 7.38 2.33
N VAL A 77 -11.07 7.61 1.96
CA VAL A 77 -10.46 8.94 1.95
C VAL A 77 -10.11 9.28 0.51
N LYS A 78 -10.66 10.39 0.02
CA LYS A 78 -10.37 10.85 -1.35
C LYS A 78 -8.94 11.37 -1.50
N GLU A 79 -8.35 11.86 -0.41
CA GLU A 79 -6.99 12.34 -0.40
C GLU A 79 -5.99 11.20 -0.51
N GLN A 80 -4.96 11.45 -1.31
CA GLN A 80 -3.78 10.62 -1.40
C GLN A 80 -2.65 11.35 -0.68
N GLU A 81 -1.88 10.60 0.08
CA GLU A 81 -0.78 11.13 0.86
C GLU A 81 0.51 10.47 0.41
N THR A 82 1.50 11.26 -0.01
CA THR A 82 2.81 10.73 -0.37
C THR A 82 3.74 10.86 0.84
N LEU A 83 4.25 9.72 1.30
CA LEU A 83 5.10 9.61 2.48
C LEU A 83 6.37 8.84 2.15
N SER A 84 7.47 9.11 2.86
CA SER A 84 8.63 8.23 2.79
C SER A 84 8.28 6.85 3.33
N LEU A 85 8.93 5.82 2.79
CA LEU A 85 8.71 4.44 3.21
C LEU A 85 8.86 4.28 4.74
N ASP A 86 9.87 4.91 5.33
CA ASP A 86 10.12 4.90 6.77
C ASP A 86 9.02 5.58 7.59
N LYS A 87 8.48 6.71 7.10
CA LYS A 87 7.37 7.39 7.78
C LYS A 87 6.11 6.54 7.72
N PHE A 88 5.83 5.97 6.57
CA PHE A 88 4.66 5.12 6.38
C PHE A 88 4.73 3.85 7.23
N SER A 89 5.86 3.13 7.21
CA SER A 89 6.03 1.87 7.96
C SER A 89 5.90 2.07 9.48
N ASN A 90 6.37 3.20 10.01
CA ASN A 90 6.22 3.54 11.42
C ASN A 90 4.79 4.00 11.78
N GLY A 91 4.14 4.76 10.90
CA GLY A 91 2.78 5.27 11.12
C GLY A 91 1.71 4.19 11.02
N ILE A 92 1.82 3.30 10.03
CA ILE A 92 0.81 2.28 9.74
C ILE A 92 0.63 1.28 10.89
N ARG A 93 1.71 0.97 11.62
CA ARG A 93 1.65 0.09 12.77
C ARG A 93 0.79 0.68 13.89
N LYS A 94 0.88 1.98 14.13
CA LYS A 94 0.01 2.69 15.08
C LYS A 94 -1.43 2.69 14.57
N GLU A 95 -1.64 3.04 13.29
CA GLU A 95 -2.98 3.08 12.68
C GLU A 95 -3.68 1.72 12.74
N ILE A 96 -2.98 0.61 12.48
CA ILE A 96 -3.54 -0.76 12.56
C ILE A 96 -3.88 -1.16 14.00
N ASN A 97 -3.01 -0.83 14.97
CA ASN A 97 -3.26 -1.14 16.38
C ASN A 97 -4.43 -0.29 16.94
N GLU A 98 -4.48 1.00 16.63
CA GLU A 98 -5.51 1.93 17.11
C GLU A 98 -6.87 1.70 16.43
N ARG A 99 -6.90 1.30 15.15
CA ARG A 99 -8.15 0.93 14.46
C ARG A 99 -8.80 -0.36 14.97
N SER A 100 -8.21 -1.03 15.95
CA SER A 100 -8.93 -2.07 16.70
C SER A 100 -10.01 -1.48 17.64
N VAL A 101 -10.03 -0.15 17.85
CA VAL A 101 -10.91 0.50 18.84
C VAL A 101 -11.57 1.76 18.27
N THR A 102 -12.32 1.64 17.17
CA THR A 102 -13.45 2.54 16.94
C THR A 102 -14.51 1.78 16.14
N ASN A 103 -15.33 1.02 16.87
CA ASN A 103 -16.62 0.54 16.43
C ASN A 103 -17.66 1.00 17.45
#